data_AF-A0A5J9W647-F1
#
_entry.id   AF-A0A5J9W647-F1
#
_cell.length_a   1.000
_cell.length_b   1.000
_cell.length_c   1.000
_cell.angle_alpha   90.00
_cell.angle_beta   90.00
_cell.angle_gamma   90.00
#
_symmetry.space_group_name_H-M   'P 1'
#
loop_
_entity.id
_entity.type
_entity.pdbx_description
1 polymer ?
#
loop_
_entity_poly.entity_id
_entity_poly.type
_entity_poly.pdbx_seq_one_letter_code
_entity_poly.pdbx_strand_id
1 'polypeptide(L)'
;MDRTRAMQHFYRAANADPARILQQTVCYDRSRSLTVSVAWGYSVQVFKGNVLLPDLLAVQKTFVPWKRGRNVTDVYMFDTKHYPRDECKRAALFFLKNISSRDGKTETTYNRQPSRKCSPDLIPMKNIHVIKVTSAQRHLVPGKALRRQCCDIVPSSSDNKMDVNIRKCEDDELIAMHS
;
A
#
# COMPACT_ATOMS: atom_id res chain seq x y z
N MET A 1 19.37 -0.32 -5.70
CA MET A 1 19.78 0.74 -4.75
C MET A 1 20.54 0.07 -3.64
N ASP A 2 21.67 0.64 -3.20
CA ASP A 2 22.29 0.25 -1.94
C ASP A 2 21.46 0.78 -0.74
N ARG A 3 21.81 0.36 0.47
CA ARG A 3 21.07 0.70 1.70
C ARG A 3 21.05 2.20 1.98
N THR A 4 22.16 2.89 1.80
CA THR A 4 22.29 4.33 2.09
C THR A 4 21.46 5.15 1.12
N ARG A 5 21.52 4.83 -0.17
CA ARG A 5 20.68 5.46 -1.21
C ARG A 5 19.20 5.17 -0.99
N ALA A 6 18.84 3.97 -0.55
CA ALA A 6 17.45 3.64 -0.22
C ALA A 6 16.94 4.46 0.97
N MET A 7 17.76 4.63 2.02
CA MET A 7 17.42 5.49 3.16
C MET A 7 17.26 6.95 2.73
N GLN A 8 18.21 7.50 1.97
CA GLN A 8 18.11 8.86 1.44
C GLN A 8 16.85 9.05 0.59
N HIS A 9 16.49 8.05 -0.22
CA HIS A 9 15.28 8.07 -1.04
C HIS A 9 14.00 8.08 -0.19
N PHE A 10 13.95 7.27 0.86
CA PHE A 10 12.86 7.29 1.84
C PHE A 10 12.71 8.66 2.52
N TYR A 11 13.82 9.29 2.92
CA TYR A 11 13.80 10.63 3.53
C TYR A 11 13.33 11.72 2.55
N ARG A 12 13.55 11.57 1.24
CA ARG A 12 12.96 12.50 0.26
C ARG A 12 11.43 12.48 0.31
N ALA A 13 10.82 11.30 0.50
CA ALA A 13 9.37 11.19 0.69
C ALA A 13 8.94 11.79 2.04
N ALA A 14 9.65 11.46 3.12
CA ALA A 14 9.36 12.00 4.45
C ALA A 14 9.42 13.54 4.48
N ASN A 15 10.37 14.15 3.76
CA ASN A 15 10.48 15.61 3.67
C ASN A 15 9.41 16.24 2.77
N ALA A 16 8.86 15.49 1.80
CA ALA A 16 7.85 16.00 0.87
C ALA A 16 6.44 16.07 1.49
N ASP A 17 6.03 15.06 2.26
CA ASP A 17 4.76 15.05 3.02
C ASP A 17 4.95 14.31 4.37
N PRO A 18 5.54 14.97 5.37
CA PRO A 18 5.86 14.34 6.66
C PRO A 18 4.60 13.91 7.41
N ALA A 19 3.47 14.57 7.18
CA ALA A 19 2.20 14.25 7.84
C ALA A 19 1.57 12.94 7.34
N ARG A 20 2.08 12.39 6.22
CA ARG A 20 1.52 11.22 5.53
C ARG A 20 2.50 10.06 5.42
N ILE A 21 3.79 10.26 5.67
CA ILE A 21 4.81 9.21 5.57
C ILE A 21 4.39 7.92 6.29
N LEU A 22 4.43 6.79 5.58
CA LEU A 22 4.02 5.46 6.07
C LEU A 22 2.54 5.33 6.50
N GLN A 23 1.71 6.36 6.38
CA GLN A 23 0.28 6.22 6.64
C GLN A 23 -0.35 5.32 5.58
N GLN A 24 -1.07 4.32 6.05
CA GLN A 24 -1.75 3.36 5.20
C GLN A 24 -3.13 3.89 4.82
N THR A 25 -3.40 3.97 3.52
CA THR A 25 -4.68 4.37 2.93
C THR A 25 -5.17 3.22 2.04
N VAL A 26 -6.44 2.83 2.15
CA VAL A 26 -7.01 1.68 1.43
C VAL A 26 -8.13 2.15 0.52
N CYS A 27 -8.07 1.75 -0.75
CA CYS A 27 -9.08 2.03 -1.77
C CYS A 27 -9.60 0.72 -2.35
N TYR A 28 -10.89 0.67 -2.65
CA TYR A 28 -11.50 -0.46 -3.33
C TYR A 28 -11.83 -0.07 -4.77
N ASP A 29 -11.41 -0.88 -5.74
CA ASP A 29 -11.80 -0.76 -7.14
C ASP A 29 -12.95 -1.71 -7.41
N ARG A 30 -14.18 -1.19 -7.45
CA ARG A 30 -15.35 -2.02 -7.78
C ARG A 30 -15.27 -2.57 -9.20
N SER A 31 -14.80 -1.76 -10.16
CA SER A 31 -14.81 -2.11 -11.58
C SER A 31 -13.90 -3.30 -11.90
N ARG A 32 -12.72 -3.35 -11.26
CA ARG A 32 -11.74 -4.42 -11.44
C ARG A 32 -11.73 -5.45 -10.31
N SER A 33 -12.60 -5.27 -9.30
CA SER A 33 -12.63 -6.07 -8.07
C SER A 33 -11.24 -6.15 -7.44
N LEU A 34 -10.65 -5.01 -7.11
CA LEU A 34 -9.31 -4.92 -6.52
C LEU A 34 -9.35 -4.19 -5.20
N THR A 35 -8.39 -4.51 -4.33
CA THR A 35 -8.12 -3.73 -3.14
C THR A 35 -6.70 -3.16 -3.22
N VAL A 36 -6.57 -1.84 -3.09
CA VAL A 36 -5.30 -1.13 -3.15
C VAL A 36 -4.97 -0.59 -1.77
N SER A 37 -3.83 -0.98 -1.21
CA SER A 37 -3.31 -0.48 0.05
C SER A 37 -2.04 0.31 -0.20
N VAL A 38 -2.10 1.63 0.02
CA VAL A 38 -1.01 2.58 -0.17
C VAL A 38 -0.36 2.89 1.17
N ALA A 39 0.90 2.48 1.35
CA ALA A 39 1.77 2.99 2.41
C ALA A 39 2.61 4.13 1.82
N TRP A 40 2.09 5.37 1.97
CA TRP A 40 2.62 6.51 1.22
C TRP A 40 4.10 6.76 1.53
N GLY A 41 4.89 7.01 0.48
CA GLY A 41 6.33 7.23 0.60
C GLY A 41 7.15 5.94 0.79
N TYR A 42 6.54 4.76 0.66
CA TYR A 42 7.27 3.49 0.71
C TYR A 42 6.79 2.49 -0.33
N SER A 43 5.56 1.97 -0.22
CA SER A 43 5.07 0.91 -1.09
C SER A 43 3.56 0.93 -1.30
N VAL A 44 3.11 0.30 -2.39
CA VAL A 44 1.71 0.05 -2.70
C VAL A 44 1.51 -1.45 -2.88
N GLN A 45 0.47 -2.00 -2.26
CA GLN A 45 0.04 -3.38 -2.39
C GLN A 45 -1.30 -3.43 -3.11
N VAL A 46 -1.39 -4.23 -4.17
CA VAL A 46 -2.63 -4.44 -4.92
C VAL A 46 -3.06 -5.90 -4.78
N PHE A 47 -4.22 -6.11 -4.17
CA PHE A 47 -4.84 -7.42 -3.97
C PHE A 47 -5.91 -7.66 -5.02
N LYS A 48 -6.00 -8.90 -5.50
CA LYS A 48 -7.13 -9.36 -6.32
C LYS A 48 -8.30 -9.68 -5.39
N GLY A 49 -9.47 -9.13 -5.70
CA GLY A 49 -10.67 -9.25 -4.90
C GLY A 49 -10.75 -8.22 -3.77
N ASN A 50 -11.85 -8.34 -3.03
CA ASN A 50 -12.16 -7.51 -1.87
C ASN A 50 -11.48 -8.11 -0.62
N VAL A 51 -10.62 -7.33 0.03
CA VAL A 51 -9.95 -7.70 1.27
C VAL A 51 -10.43 -6.78 2.39
N LEU A 52 -10.83 -7.34 3.52
CA LEU A 52 -11.33 -6.58 4.65
C LEU A 52 -10.29 -5.57 5.15
N LEU A 53 -10.75 -4.36 5.46
CA LEU A 53 -9.90 -3.30 6.01
C LEU A 53 -9.17 -3.75 7.30
N PRO A 54 -9.82 -4.40 8.29
CA PRO A 54 -9.11 -4.97 9.44
C PRO A 54 -7.94 -5.88 9.06
N ASP A 55 -8.12 -6.78 8.09
CA ASP A 55 -7.08 -7.71 7.65
C ASP A 55 -5.91 -7.01 6.95
N LEU A 56 -6.18 -5.89 6.26
CA LEU A 56 -5.14 -5.08 5.64
C LEU A 56 -4.31 -4.31 6.67
N LEU A 57 -4.96 -3.83 7.72
CA LEU A 57 -4.35 -3.07 8.82
C LEU A 57 -3.61 -3.96 9.82
N ALA A 58 -4.01 -5.23 9.93
CA ALA A 58 -3.32 -6.21 10.77
C ALA A 58 -1.84 -6.30 10.37
N VAL A 59 -0.97 -6.30 11.38
CA VAL A 59 0.48 -6.31 11.18
C VAL A 59 0.90 -7.66 10.64
N GLN A 60 1.75 -7.67 9.62
CA GLN A 60 2.27 -8.90 9.05
C GLN A 60 3.19 -9.61 10.04
N LYS A 61 2.98 -10.92 10.25
CA LYS A 61 3.87 -11.75 11.07
C LYS A 61 5.28 -11.84 10.44
N THR A 62 6.29 -11.40 11.17
CA THR A 62 7.71 -11.41 10.75
C THR A 62 8.61 -12.26 11.65
N PHE A 63 8.05 -12.87 12.69
CA PHE A 63 8.77 -13.68 13.66
C PHE A 63 8.36 -15.15 13.57
N VAL A 64 9.27 -16.02 14.02
CA VAL A 64 9.04 -17.45 14.21
C VAL A 64 9.59 -17.86 15.58
N PRO A 65 8.96 -18.82 16.27
CA PRO A 65 9.50 -19.31 17.54
C PRO A 65 10.87 -19.95 17.33
N TRP A 66 11.76 -19.80 18.33
CA TRP A 66 13.08 -20.41 18.29
C TRP A 66 13.03 -21.95 18.38
N LYS A 67 12.12 -22.47 19.21
CA LYS A 67 11.89 -23.91 19.38
C LYS A 67 11.37 -24.50 18.06
N ARG A 68 12.01 -25.57 17.58
CA ARG A 68 11.62 -26.31 16.36
C ARG A 68 10.95 -27.63 16.76
N GLY A 69 9.87 -28.02 16.09
CA GLY A 69 9.18 -29.30 16.31
C GLY A 69 7.71 -29.30 15.86
N ARG A 70 7.10 -30.48 15.68
CA ARG A 70 5.69 -30.62 15.25
C ARG A 70 4.66 -30.06 16.25
N ASN A 71 5.03 -29.96 17.54
CA ASN A 71 4.14 -29.51 18.62
C ASN A 71 4.41 -28.07 19.07
N VAL A 72 5.05 -27.25 18.22
CA VAL A 72 5.27 -25.84 18.54
C VAL A 72 4.02 -25.07 18.13
N THR A 73 3.16 -24.81 19.10
CA THR A 73 2.04 -23.87 18.96
C THR A 73 2.57 -22.43 18.89
N ASP A 74 1.78 -21.52 18.32
CA ASP A 74 2.12 -20.10 18.34
C ASP A 74 2.16 -19.63 19.80
N VAL A 75 3.37 -19.36 20.31
CA VAL A 75 3.63 -19.00 21.70
C VAL A 75 3.36 -17.51 21.98
N TYR A 76 3.05 -16.75 20.92
CA TYR A 76 2.90 -15.31 20.98
C TYR A 76 1.45 -14.91 20.76
N MET A 77 0.91 -14.10 21.67
CA MET A 77 -0.47 -13.59 21.62
C MET A 77 -0.59 -12.28 20.83
N PHE A 78 0.28 -12.05 19.83
CA PHE A 78 0.20 -10.86 19.00
C PHE A 78 -0.84 -11.05 17.90
N ASP A 79 -1.74 -10.08 17.76
CA ASP A 79 -2.64 -10.01 16.61
C ASP A 79 -1.83 -9.69 15.35
N THR A 80 -1.57 -10.73 14.56
CA THR A 80 -0.79 -10.64 13.33
C THR A 80 -1.47 -11.42 12.22
N LYS A 81 -1.42 -10.87 11.02
CA LYS A 81 -1.89 -11.59 9.84
C LYS A 81 -0.84 -12.57 9.34
N HIS A 82 -1.32 -13.73 8.91
CA HIS A 82 -0.49 -14.70 8.22
C HIS A 82 -0.01 -14.13 6.89
N TYR A 83 1.28 -14.28 6.61
CA TYR A 83 1.84 -13.96 5.31
C TYR A 83 1.93 -15.22 4.46
N PRO A 84 1.17 -15.34 3.34
CA PRO A 84 1.15 -16.55 2.53
C PRO A 84 2.55 -16.98 2.10
N ARG A 85 2.89 -18.25 2.31
CA ARG A 85 4.17 -18.82 1.82
C ARG A 85 4.20 -18.85 0.29
N ASP A 86 3.06 -19.12 -0.32
CA ASP A 86 2.85 -19.05 -1.76
C ASP A 86 2.94 -17.60 -2.24
N GLU A 87 3.92 -17.30 -3.09
CA GLU A 87 4.13 -15.96 -3.66
C GLU A 87 2.99 -15.53 -4.57
N CYS A 88 2.31 -16.46 -5.25
CA CYS A 88 1.22 -16.15 -6.17
C CYS A 88 -0.06 -15.67 -5.44
N LYS A 89 -0.23 -16.06 -4.18
CA LYS A 89 -1.36 -15.62 -3.34
C LYS A 89 -1.13 -14.26 -2.68
N ARG A 90 0.04 -13.67 -2.85
CA ARG A 90 0.38 -12.36 -2.29
C ARG A 90 -0.13 -11.24 -3.18
N ALA A 91 -0.30 -10.06 -2.58
CA ALA A 91 -0.55 -8.84 -3.34
C ALA A 91 0.60 -8.54 -4.30
N ALA A 92 0.27 -7.93 -5.44
CA ALA A 92 1.27 -7.30 -6.29
C ALA A 92 1.89 -6.11 -5.53
N LEU A 93 3.22 -6.12 -5.40
CA LEU A 93 3.96 -5.14 -4.62
C LEU A 93 4.62 -4.12 -5.54
N PHE A 94 4.52 -2.84 -5.20
CA PHE A 94 5.12 -1.73 -5.92
C PHE A 94 5.91 -0.87 -4.93
N PHE A 95 7.12 -0.46 -5.31
CA PHE A 95 7.98 0.38 -4.47
C PHE A 95 8.13 1.77 -5.04
N LEU A 96 8.27 2.74 -4.13
CA LEU A 96 8.45 4.14 -4.49
C LEU A 96 9.64 4.32 -5.44
N LYS A 97 9.39 4.98 -6.56
CA LYS A 97 10.36 5.27 -7.61
C LYS A 97 10.71 6.75 -7.62
N ASN A 98 9.72 7.61 -7.83
CA ASN A 98 9.90 9.06 -7.88
C ASN A 98 8.93 9.78 -6.94
N ILE A 99 9.34 10.95 -6.48
CA ILE A 99 8.57 11.85 -5.63
C ILE A 99 8.69 13.24 -6.25
N SER A 100 7.56 13.92 -6.42
CA SER A 100 7.49 15.33 -6.73
C SER A 100 6.50 16.01 -5.78
N SER A 101 6.84 17.22 -5.37
CA SER A 101 5.95 18.09 -4.60
C SER A 101 5.97 19.46 -5.27
N ARG A 102 4.80 19.95 -5.66
CA ARG A 102 4.62 21.24 -6.33
C ARG A 102 3.24 21.80 -5.99
N ASP A 103 3.18 23.11 -5.71
CA ASP A 103 1.94 23.86 -5.49
C ASP A 103 1.00 23.23 -4.45
N GLY A 104 1.56 22.75 -3.34
CA GLY A 104 0.80 22.09 -2.26
C GLY A 104 0.21 20.73 -2.64
N LYS A 105 0.68 20.11 -3.73
CA LYS A 105 0.32 18.75 -4.14
C LYS A 105 1.54 17.86 -4.17
N THR A 106 1.38 16.62 -3.73
CA THR A 106 2.40 15.58 -3.84
C THR A 106 1.99 14.55 -4.88
N GLU A 107 2.94 14.17 -5.72
CA GLU A 107 2.81 13.11 -6.70
C GLU A 107 3.96 12.11 -6.48
N THR A 108 3.60 10.84 -6.39
CA THR A 108 4.56 9.76 -6.19
C THR A 108 4.29 8.65 -7.21
N THR A 109 5.35 8.07 -7.77
CA THR A 109 5.24 6.93 -8.67
C THR A 109 5.87 5.71 -8.04
N TYR A 110 5.26 4.55 -8.25
CA TYR A 110 5.68 3.28 -7.68
C TYR A 110 5.86 2.27 -8.80
N ASN A 111 7.03 1.64 -8.84
CA ASN A 111 7.34 0.62 -9.83
C ASN A 111 7.09 -0.76 -9.27
N ARG A 112 6.54 -1.63 -10.12
CA ARG A 112 6.26 -3.01 -9.76
C ARG A 112 7.52 -3.78 -9.38
N GLN A 113 7.45 -4.52 -8.28
CA GLN A 113 8.41 -5.56 -7.97
C GLN A 113 8.04 -6.85 -8.73
N PRO A 114 8.95 -7.41 -9.53
CA PRO A 114 8.69 -8.68 -10.21
C PRO A 114 8.59 -9.83 -9.20
N SER A 115 7.59 -10.69 -9.37
CA SER A 115 7.48 -11.95 -8.62
C SER A 115 8.58 -12.92 -9.06
N ARG A 116 9.17 -13.67 -8.12
CA ARG A 116 10.28 -14.60 -8.43
C ARG A 116 9.79 -16.02 -8.73
N LYS A 117 8.72 -16.46 -8.05
CA LYS A 117 8.26 -17.86 -8.09
C LYS A 117 6.84 -18.03 -8.62
N CYS A 118 6.26 -17.00 -9.22
CA CYS A 118 4.90 -17.06 -9.74
C CYS A 118 4.89 -17.13 -11.27
N SER A 119 4.09 -18.05 -11.82
CA SER A 119 3.87 -18.14 -13.26
C SER A 119 3.23 -16.85 -13.78
N PRO A 120 3.65 -16.32 -14.94
CA PRO A 120 3.15 -15.05 -15.48
C PRO A 120 1.63 -14.90 -15.52
N ASP A 121 0.89 -16.00 -15.67
CA ASP A 121 -0.58 -16.00 -15.80
C ASP A 121 -1.30 -15.97 -14.46
N LEU A 122 -0.61 -16.36 -13.38
CA LEU A 122 -1.10 -16.30 -12.01
C LEU A 122 -0.76 -14.98 -11.33
N ILE A 123 0.07 -14.15 -11.96
CA ILE A 123 0.47 -12.85 -11.43
C ILE A 123 -0.74 -11.91 -11.47
N PRO A 124 -1.29 -11.49 -10.30
CA PRO A 124 -2.38 -10.52 -10.27
C PRO A 124 -1.95 -9.24 -10.97
N MET A 125 -2.83 -8.63 -11.78
CA MET A 125 -2.57 -7.35 -12.44
C MET A 125 -1.26 -7.32 -13.24
N LYS A 126 -1.01 -8.37 -14.05
CA LYS A 126 0.22 -8.53 -14.86
C LYS A 126 0.61 -7.27 -15.64
N ASN A 127 -0.40 -6.57 -16.17
CA ASN A 127 -0.23 -5.45 -17.08
C ASN A 127 0.13 -4.13 -16.35
N ILE A 128 -0.21 -3.98 -15.07
CA ILE A 128 0.10 -2.75 -14.33
C ILE A 128 1.55 -2.79 -13.88
N HIS A 129 2.35 -1.86 -14.41
CA HIS A 129 3.77 -1.74 -14.09
C HIS A 129 4.08 -0.54 -13.20
N VAL A 130 3.24 0.49 -13.27
CA VAL A 130 3.43 1.74 -12.55
C VAL A 130 2.14 2.15 -11.88
N ILE A 131 2.23 2.55 -10.60
CA ILE A 131 1.13 3.20 -9.89
C ILE A 131 1.54 4.65 -9.63
N LYS A 132 0.67 5.58 -9.99
CA LYS A 132 0.83 6.99 -9.66
C LYS A 132 -0.14 7.33 -8.53
N VAL A 133 0.38 7.92 -7.46
CA VAL A 133 -0.41 8.36 -6.31
C VAL A 133 -0.30 9.88 -6.21
N THR A 134 -1.43 10.56 -6.32
CA THR A 134 -1.54 12.01 -6.14
C THR A 134 -2.24 12.32 -4.83
N SER A 135 -1.84 13.40 -4.18
CA SER A 135 -2.54 13.88 -3.00
C SER A 135 -2.31 15.36 -2.74
N ALA A 136 -3.27 16.03 -2.11
CA ALA A 136 -3.02 17.36 -1.54
C ALA A 136 -2.11 17.22 -0.32
N GLN A 137 -1.10 18.09 -0.21
CA GLN A 137 -0.16 18.06 0.90
C GLN A 137 -0.92 18.24 2.22
N ARG A 138 -0.53 17.43 3.20
CA ARG A 138 -1.22 17.41 4.49
C ARG A 138 -0.44 18.26 5.50
N HIS A 139 -1.15 19.19 6.12
CA HIS A 139 -0.60 19.97 7.24
C HIS A 139 -1.09 19.38 8.56
N LEU A 140 -0.18 19.21 9.51
CA LEU A 140 -0.50 18.85 10.88
C LEU A 140 -1.14 20.06 11.56
N VAL A 141 -2.36 19.90 12.05
CA VAL A 141 -3.05 20.92 12.84
C VAL A 141 -2.88 20.56 14.32
N PRO A 142 -2.21 21.40 15.13
CA PRO A 142 -2.09 21.15 16.56
C PRO A 142 -3.44 20.91 17.22
N GLY A 143 -3.51 19.95 18.13
CA GLY A 143 -4.74 19.60 18.86
C GLY A 143 -5.77 18.79 18.05
N LYS A 144 -5.52 18.47 16.77
CA LYS A 144 -6.38 17.57 15.99
C LYS A 144 -5.71 16.22 15.76
N ALA A 145 -6.47 15.14 16.00
CA ALA A 145 -6.02 13.79 15.67
C ALA A 145 -5.84 13.62 14.15
N LEU A 146 -4.77 12.94 13.75
CA LEU A 146 -4.55 12.50 12.38
C LEU A 146 -5.62 11.48 11.98
N ARG A 147 -6.65 11.94 11.28
CA ARG A 147 -7.65 11.06 10.67
C ARG A 147 -7.06 10.32 9.46
N ARG A 148 -7.52 9.10 9.19
CA ARG A 148 -7.21 8.41 7.94
C ARG A 148 -7.79 9.19 6.76
N GLN A 149 -7.17 9.03 5.60
CA GLN A 149 -7.62 9.63 4.36
C GLN A 149 -8.32 8.58 3.51
N CYS A 150 -9.22 9.04 2.65
CA CYS A 150 -9.91 8.22 1.68
C CYS A 150 -9.18 8.34 0.34
N CYS A 151 -9.46 7.41 -0.57
CA CYS A 151 -8.82 7.43 -1.87
C CYS A 151 -9.70 6.84 -2.95
N ASP A 152 -9.49 7.39 -4.15
CA ASP A 152 -10.20 7.01 -5.36
C ASP A 152 -9.22 6.44 -6.36
N ILE A 153 -9.66 5.42 -7.09
CA ILE A 153 -8.91 4.88 -8.21
C ILE A 153 -9.47 5.52 -9.47
N VAL A 154 -8.66 6.35 -10.11
CA VAL A 154 -9.06 7.18 -11.25
C VAL A 154 -8.79 6.41 -12.54
N PRO A 155 -9.62 6.56 -13.59
CA PRO A 155 -9.32 6.04 -14.92
C PRO A 155 -7.93 6.51 -15.36
N SER A 156 -7.06 5.56 -15.69
CA SER A 156 -5.71 5.86 -16.17
C SER A 156 -5.71 6.04 -17.68
N SER A 157 -4.80 6.88 -18.18
CA SER A 157 -4.64 7.10 -19.63
C SER A 157 -4.02 5.90 -20.35
N SER A 158 -3.51 4.90 -19.63
CA SER A 158 -2.85 3.73 -20.20
C SER A 158 -3.07 2.48 -19.35
N ASP A 159 -3.27 1.34 -20.01
CA ASP A 159 -3.55 0.05 -19.35
C ASP A 159 -2.42 -0.44 -18.43
N ASN A 160 -1.20 0.07 -18.63
CA ASN A 160 -0.03 -0.27 -17.82
C ASN A 160 0.15 0.59 -16.57
N LYS A 161 -0.74 1.57 -16.36
CA LYS A 161 -0.72 2.49 -15.23
C LYS A 161 -2.01 2.42 -14.43
N MET A 162 -1.90 2.69 -13.14
CA MET A 162 -3.04 2.89 -12.26
C MET A 162 -2.83 4.18 -11.48
N ASP A 163 -3.83 5.04 -11.51
CA ASP A 163 -3.80 6.34 -10.86
C ASP A 163 -4.68 6.28 -9.60
N VAL A 164 -4.10 6.66 -8.47
CA VAL A 164 -4.76 6.69 -7.16
C VAL A 164 -4.71 8.10 -6.62
N ASN A 165 -5.86 8.66 -6.29
CA ASN A 165 -5.94 9.98 -5.69
C ASN A 165 -6.29 9.85 -4.20
N ILE A 166 -5.45 10.39 -3.31
CA ILE A 166 -5.73 10.41 -1.86
C ILE A 166 -6.26 11.79 -1.46
N ARG A 167 -7.43 11.80 -0.84
CA ARG A 167 -8.15 13.00 -0.41
C ARG A 167 -8.64 12.90 1.03
N LYS A 168 -9.21 13.99 1.55
CA LYS A 168 -10.00 13.90 2.79
C LYS A 168 -11.23 13.04 2.49
N CYS A 169 -11.66 12.25 3.47
CA CYS A 169 -12.94 11.58 3.37
C CYS A 169 -14.06 12.62 3.37
N GLU A 170 -15.12 12.38 2.61
CA GLU A 170 -16.36 13.15 2.70
C GLU A 170 -17.07 12.85 4.02
N ASP A 171 -18.03 13.70 4.37
CA ASP A 171 -18.87 13.49 5.54
C ASP A 171 -19.62 12.17 5.40
N ASP A 172 -19.57 11.35 6.46
CA ASP A 172 -20.15 10.00 6.53
C ASP A 172 -19.64 8.99 5.46
N GLU A 173 -18.53 9.29 4.77
CA GLU A 173 -17.92 8.35 3.83
C GLU A 173 -17.36 7.13 4.56
N LEU A 174 -17.85 5.95 4.16
CA LEU A 174 -17.38 4.67 4.69
C LEU A 174 -16.32 4.06 3.78
N ILE A 175 -15.21 3.63 4.37
CA ILE A 175 -14.22 2.78 3.70
C ILE A 175 -14.79 1.36 3.66
N ALA A 176 -15.67 1.11 2.68
CA ALA A 176 -16.39 -0.13 2.53
C ALA A 176 -16.10 -0.82 1.20
N MET A 177 -16.11 -2.15 1.23
CA MET A 177 -16.12 -2.95 0.02
C MET A 177 -17.49 -2.77 -0.63
N HIS A 178 -17.52 -2.44 -1.92
CA HIS A 178 -18.78 -2.42 -2.67
C HIS A 178 -19.12 -3.84 -3.13
N SER A 179 -20.31 -4.32 -2.74
CA SER A 179 -20.91 -5.58 -3.21
C SER A 179 -21.42 -5.49 -4.64
#